data_AF-A0A1M4VUX0-F1
#
_entry.id   AF-A0A1M4VUX0-F1
#
_cell.length_a   1.000
_cell.length_b   1.000
_cell.length_c   1.000
_cell.angle_alpha   90.00
_cell.angle_beta   90.00
_cell.angle_gamma   90.00
#
_symmetry.space_group_name_H-M   'P 1'
#
loop_
_entity.id
_entity.type
_entity.pdbx_description
1 polymer ?
#
loop_
_entity_poly.entity_id
_entity_poly.type
_entity_poly.pdbx_seq_one_letter_code
_entity_poly.pdbx_strand_id
1 'polypeptide(L)'
;MNKKRIISLVLLLSIAILPMTNASAQEYEVGEKIEFGKYTGVVIDEKDVPEGIKPLKILDMKEIEDLLAKTETEIASTEESIFVDSDMSTRATGSQTKRMSLISGLYVKAYYTYAVNPTRFGSCTNVVSYISGRPFADWTQTSYNGIVIDSGRTLAVNFSGFQDLYLLTPLGLVKINTIHADLYTEFYYTGI
;
A
#
# COMPACT_ATOMS: atom_id res chain seq x y z
N MET A 1 31.47 -54.99 61.49
CA MET A 1 31.87 -54.83 60.09
C MET A 1 31.79 -53.35 59.75
N ASN A 2 32.94 -52.72 59.46
CA ASN A 2 33.08 -51.29 59.17
C ASN A 2 32.56 -50.91 57.77
N LYS A 3 32.17 -49.62 57.63
CA LYS A 3 32.15 -48.70 56.45
C LYS A 3 30.75 -48.10 56.24
N LYS A 4 30.52 -46.83 55.87
CA LYS A 4 31.29 -45.58 55.69
C LYS A 4 30.25 -44.44 55.68
N ARG A 5 30.61 -43.23 56.17
CA ARG A 5 29.84 -41.99 55.96
C ARG A 5 29.93 -41.55 54.49
N ILE A 6 28.84 -40.98 53.96
CA ILE A 6 28.89 -39.91 52.95
C ILE A 6 27.82 -38.88 53.32
N ILE A 7 28.28 -37.70 53.70
CA ILE A 7 27.51 -36.45 53.70
C ILE A 7 27.53 -35.96 52.26
N SER A 8 26.38 -35.66 51.68
CA SER A 8 26.33 -34.84 50.46
C SER A 8 25.44 -33.63 50.73
N LEU A 9 26.13 -32.52 50.97
CA LEU A 9 25.65 -31.17 50.95
C LEU A 9 25.32 -30.83 49.48
N VAL A 10 24.05 -30.59 49.16
CA VAL A 10 23.69 -29.90 47.92
C VAL A 10 22.97 -28.62 48.30
N LEU A 11 23.78 -27.56 48.31
CA LEU A 11 23.39 -26.17 48.20
C LEU A 11 22.83 -25.98 46.78
N LEU A 12 21.56 -25.61 46.62
CA LEU A 12 21.06 -25.13 45.33
C LEU A 12 20.10 -23.96 45.56
N LEU A 13 20.69 -22.78 45.34
CA LEU A 13 20.13 -21.51 44.92
C LEU A 13 18.62 -21.34 45.04
N SER A 14 18.24 -20.48 45.98
CA SER A 14 17.07 -19.62 45.88
C SER A 14 17.10 -18.87 44.53
N ILE A 15 16.32 -19.36 43.57
CA ILE A 15 15.95 -18.58 42.39
C ILE A 15 15.04 -17.47 42.90
N ALA A 16 15.59 -16.25 42.94
CA ALA A 16 14.79 -15.05 43.03
C ALA A 16 13.87 -15.03 41.81
N ILE A 17 12.59 -15.32 42.02
CA ILE A 17 11.54 -15.04 41.05
C ILE A 17 11.45 -13.53 41.00
N LEU A 18 12.16 -12.91 40.05
CA LEU A 18 11.89 -11.54 39.67
C LEU A 18 10.41 -11.48 39.27
N PRO A 19 9.61 -10.56 39.83
CA PRO A 19 8.30 -10.32 39.26
C PRO A 19 8.55 -9.84 37.84
N MET A 20 8.13 -10.64 36.85
CA MET A 20 7.88 -10.09 35.53
C MET A 20 6.88 -8.97 35.76
N THR A 21 7.35 -7.73 35.64
CA THR A 21 6.48 -6.58 35.51
C THR A 21 5.57 -6.92 34.33
N ASN A 22 4.30 -7.16 34.62
CA ASN A 22 3.24 -7.08 33.63
C ASN A 22 3.40 -5.70 33.00
N ALA A 23 4.08 -5.64 31.85
CA ALA A 23 3.90 -4.54 30.93
C ALA A 23 2.40 -4.57 30.66
N SER A 24 1.68 -3.63 31.30
CA SER A 24 0.28 -3.39 31.03
C SER A 24 0.18 -3.29 29.51
N ALA A 25 -0.44 -4.28 28.88
CA ALA A 25 -0.86 -4.12 27.50
C ALA A 25 -1.78 -2.90 27.54
N GLN A 26 -1.28 -1.78 27.05
CA GLN A 26 -2.08 -0.58 26.92
C GLN A 26 -3.10 -0.92 25.84
N GLU A 27 -4.34 -1.19 26.25
CA GLU A 27 -5.44 -1.41 25.33
C GLU A 27 -5.79 -0.05 24.73
N TYR A 28 -5.56 0.09 23.42
CA TYR A 28 -5.96 1.28 22.69
C TYR A 28 -7.40 1.13 22.25
N GLU A 29 -8.16 2.22 22.34
CA GLU A 29 -9.57 2.22 21.95
C GLU A 29 -9.74 2.50 20.46
N VAL A 30 -10.79 1.94 19.85
CA VAL A 30 -11.16 2.25 18.47
C VAL A 30 -11.42 3.75 18.32
N GLY A 31 -10.83 4.36 17.30
CA GLY A 31 -10.86 5.81 17.07
C GLY A 31 -9.72 6.59 17.74
N GLU A 32 -8.91 5.95 18.58
CA GLU A 32 -7.73 6.57 19.17
C GLU A 32 -6.68 6.88 18.10
N LYS A 33 -6.09 8.07 18.18
CA LYS A 33 -5.01 8.50 17.29
C LYS A 33 -3.68 8.03 17.85
N ILE A 34 -2.89 7.39 17.01
CA ILE A 34 -1.56 6.89 17.35
C ILE A 34 -0.52 7.59 16.49
N GLU A 35 0.58 8.00 17.11
CA GLU A 35 1.71 8.61 16.43
C GLU A 35 2.81 7.58 16.15
N PHE A 36 3.36 7.60 14.94
CA PHE A 36 4.51 6.82 14.50
C PHE A 36 5.55 7.81 13.97
N GLY A 37 6.41 8.32 14.84
CA GLY A 37 7.32 9.42 14.51
C GLY A 37 6.57 10.66 14.03
N LYS A 38 6.67 10.98 12.72
CA LYS A 38 5.95 12.10 12.09
C LYS A 38 4.59 11.73 11.48
N TYR A 39 4.21 10.46 11.50
CA TYR A 39 2.98 9.94 10.91
C TYR A 39 1.91 9.76 11.98
N THR A 40 0.64 9.82 11.58
CA THR A 40 -0.49 9.58 12.47
C THR A 40 -1.40 8.52 11.87
N GLY A 41 -1.78 7.54 12.69
CA GLY A 41 -2.80 6.54 12.37
C GLY A 41 -3.99 6.63 13.32
N VAL A 42 -5.05 5.90 13.00
CA VAL A 42 -6.24 5.74 13.83
C VAL A 42 -6.46 4.26 14.07
N VAL A 43 -6.71 3.86 15.31
CA VAL A 43 -7.10 2.49 15.66
C VAL A 43 -8.48 2.21 15.09
N ILE A 44 -8.64 1.09 14.40
CA ILE A 44 -9.89 0.70 13.75
C ILE A 44 -10.29 -0.71 14.17
N ASP A 45 -11.58 -1.04 14.01
CA ASP A 45 -12.05 -2.42 14.14
C ASP A 45 -11.74 -3.23 12.87
N GLU A 46 -11.68 -4.56 13.00
CA GLU A 46 -11.53 -5.47 11.85
C GLU A 46 -12.65 -5.30 10.82
N LYS A 47 -13.86 -4.92 11.24
CA LYS A 47 -15.01 -4.68 10.37
C LYS A 47 -14.85 -3.45 9.47
N ASP A 48 -13.96 -2.52 9.84
CA ASP A 48 -13.70 -1.29 9.11
C ASP A 48 -12.57 -1.46 8.08
N VAL A 49 -11.95 -2.64 8.05
CA VAL A 49 -10.98 -3.02 7.01
C VAL A 49 -11.72 -3.30 5.71
N PRO A 50 -11.35 -2.64 4.59
CA PRO A 50 -11.98 -2.91 3.30
C PRO A 50 -11.83 -4.38 2.88
N GLU A 51 -12.83 -4.88 2.15
CA GLU A 51 -12.81 -6.25 1.64
C GLU A 51 -11.56 -6.52 0.78
N GLY A 52 -10.90 -7.65 1.02
CA GLY A 52 -9.69 -8.04 0.29
C GLY A 52 -8.39 -7.49 0.85
N ILE A 53 -8.44 -6.53 1.78
CA ILE A 53 -7.25 -6.05 2.50
C ILE A 53 -6.83 -7.05 3.58
N LYS A 54 -5.53 -7.34 3.63
CA LYS A 54 -4.88 -8.16 4.65
C LYS A 54 -3.88 -7.27 5.39
N PRO A 55 -4.20 -6.83 6.61
CA PRO A 55 -3.30 -5.99 7.38
C PRO A 55 -1.91 -6.61 7.53
N LEU A 56 -0.86 -5.78 7.40
CA LEU A 56 0.51 -6.23 7.59
C LEU A 56 0.84 -6.21 9.07
N LYS A 57 1.24 -7.37 9.62
CA LYS A 57 1.64 -7.49 11.02
C LYS A 57 3.08 -7.03 11.21
N ILE A 58 3.28 -5.98 12.02
CA ILE A 58 4.59 -5.46 12.39
C ILE A 58 4.58 -5.19 13.89
N LEU A 59 5.53 -5.76 14.62
CA LEU A 59 5.60 -5.64 16.09
C LEU A 59 6.65 -4.63 16.56
N ASP A 60 7.61 -4.28 15.71
CA ASP A 60 8.60 -3.27 16.02
C ASP A 60 8.14 -1.90 15.51
N MET A 61 8.09 -0.92 16.41
CA MET A 61 7.67 0.45 16.07
C MET A 61 8.62 1.09 15.05
N LYS A 62 9.91 0.75 15.09
CA LYS A 62 10.90 1.28 14.15
C LYS A 62 10.67 0.75 12.73
N GLU A 63 10.34 -0.54 12.58
CA GLU A 63 9.98 -1.11 11.29
C GLU A 63 8.73 -0.45 10.68
N ILE A 64 7.77 -0.02 11.52
CA ILE A 64 6.60 0.74 11.06
C ILE A 64 7.04 2.09 10.49
N GLU A 65 7.86 2.85 11.21
CA GLU A 65 8.35 4.16 10.74
C GLU A 65 9.15 4.03 9.43
N ASP A 66 10.01 3.02 9.30
CA ASP A 66 10.79 2.75 8.09
C ASP A 66 9.89 2.41 6.89
N LEU A 67 8.82 1.62 7.11
CA LEU A 67 7.83 1.32 6.06
C LEU A 67 7.09 2.57 5.60
N LEU A 68 6.68 3.43 6.53
CA LEU A 68 5.96 4.67 6.24
C LEU A 68 6.84 5.64 5.47
N ALA A 69 8.10 5.83 5.89
CA ALA A 69 9.09 6.64 5.20
C ALA A 69 9.39 6.14 3.79
N LYS A 70 9.50 4.82 3.61
CA LYS A 70 9.66 4.23 2.28
C LYS A 70 8.45 4.52 1.39
N THR A 71 7.23 4.38 1.92
CA THR A 71 6.00 4.60 1.14
C THR A 71 5.87 6.06 0.70
N GLU A 72 6.16 7.02 1.59
CA GLU A 72 6.17 8.45 1.25
C GLU A 72 7.26 8.79 0.21
N THR A 73 8.45 8.20 0.34
CA THR A 73 9.56 8.43 -0.61
C THR A 73 9.25 7.86 -1.99
N GLU A 74 8.63 6.68 -2.06
CA GLU A 74 8.16 6.11 -3.32
C GLU A 74 7.23 7.11 -4.02
N ILE A 75 6.23 7.65 -3.30
CA ILE A 75 5.28 8.66 -3.81
C ILE A 75 6.00 9.90 -4.36
N ALA A 76 7.14 10.28 -3.79
CA ALA A 76 7.92 11.45 -4.21
C ALA A 76 8.88 11.19 -5.38
N SER A 77 9.11 9.94 -5.80
CA SER A 77 10.12 9.59 -6.82
C SER A 77 9.56 9.51 -8.25
N THR A 78 9.86 10.52 -9.07
CA THR A 78 9.47 10.58 -10.48
C THR A 78 10.27 9.60 -11.36
N GLU A 79 9.55 9.05 -12.34
CA GLU A 79 10.02 8.33 -13.55
C GLU A 79 10.46 6.87 -13.41
N GLU A 80 9.55 5.95 -13.75
CA GLU A 80 9.71 4.96 -14.83
C GLU A 80 8.41 4.16 -14.98
N SER A 81 7.71 4.38 -16.09
CA SER A 81 6.43 3.71 -16.35
C SER A 81 6.62 2.45 -17.18
N ILE A 82 6.17 1.30 -16.68
CA ILE A 82 6.22 0.02 -17.42
C ILE A 82 4.86 -0.22 -18.08
N PHE A 83 4.88 -0.41 -19.41
CA PHE A 83 3.72 -0.72 -20.25
C PHE A 83 3.25 -2.16 -20.01
N VAL A 84 1.95 -2.36 -19.75
CA VAL A 84 1.38 -3.71 -19.59
C VAL A 84 0.14 -3.86 -20.46
N ASP A 85 0.35 -4.57 -21.58
CA ASP A 85 -0.58 -5.22 -22.51
C ASP A 85 -1.71 -4.38 -23.13
N SER A 86 -1.89 -4.54 -24.45
CA SER A 86 -2.90 -3.84 -25.26
C SER A 86 -3.55 -4.81 -26.23
N ASP A 87 -4.75 -5.29 -25.91
CA ASP A 87 -5.54 -6.11 -26.84
C ASP A 87 -6.37 -5.19 -27.76
N MET A 88 -5.84 -4.87 -28.95
CA MET A 88 -6.39 -3.84 -29.85
C MET A 88 -7.05 -4.37 -31.14
N SER A 89 -7.18 -5.68 -31.35
CA SER A 89 -7.31 -6.20 -32.73
C SER A 89 -8.68 -6.05 -33.42
N THR A 90 -9.78 -5.68 -32.75
CA THR A 90 -11.14 -5.77 -33.38
C THR A 90 -12.21 -4.77 -32.92
N ARG A 91 -11.91 -3.79 -32.06
CA ARG A 91 -12.95 -2.97 -31.40
C ARG A 91 -12.74 -1.47 -31.58
N ALA A 92 -13.84 -0.72 -31.76
CA ALA A 92 -13.85 0.76 -31.76
C ALA A 92 -13.44 1.39 -30.41
N THR A 93 -13.16 0.55 -29.42
CA THR A 93 -12.74 0.88 -28.06
C THR A 93 -11.51 0.06 -27.69
N GLY A 94 -10.63 0.61 -26.89
CA GLY A 94 -9.47 -0.09 -26.32
C GLY A 94 -9.27 0.26 -24.85
N SER A 95 -8.33 -0.45 -24.23
CA SER A 95 -7.79 -0.05 -22.94
C SER A 95 -6.31 -0.37 -22.87
N GLN A 96 -5.57 0.48 -22.17
CA GLN A 96 -4.16 0.23 -21.83
C GLN A 96 -3.99 0.34 -20.33
N THR A 97 -3.12 -0.49 -19.78
CA THR A 97 -2.77 -0.45 -18.36
C THR A 97 -1.30 -0.06 -18.22
N LYS A 98 -1.01 0.82 -17.27
CA LYS A 98 0.33 1.27 -16.96
C LYS A 98 0.60 1.09 -15.48
N ARG A 99 1.75 0.51 -15.16
CA ARG A 99 2.25 0.52 -13.79
C ARG A 99 2.88 1.87 -13.49
N MET A 100 2.53 2.46 -12.36
CA MET A 100 3.11 3.71 -11.89
C MET A 100 4.36 3.42 -11.06
N SER A 101 5.44 4.17 -11.29
CA SER A 101 6.65 4.13 -10.45
C SER A 101 6.44 4.83 -9.11
N LEU A 102 5.74 5.97 -9.15
CA LEU A 102 5.51 6.86 -8.00
C LEU A 102 4.83 6.13 -6.86
N ILE A 103 3.81 5.33 -7.12
CA ILE A 103 3.17 4.56 -6.05
C ILE A 103 3.39 3.10 -6.36
N SER A 104 4.24 2.46 -5.57
CA SER A 104 4.59 1.07 -5.84
C SER A 104 3.37 0.18 -5.71
N GLY A 105 3.14 -0.62 -6.76
CA GLY A 105 1.95 -1.45 -6.88
C GLY A 105 0.72 -0.71 -7.42
N LEU A 106 0.78 0.60 -7.66
CA LEU A 106 -0.30 1.34 -8.32
C LEU A 106 -0.27 1.10 -9.83
N TYR A 107 -1.46 0.82 -10.36
CA TYR A 107 -1.73 0.71 -11.77
C TYR A 107 -2.79 1.73 -12.15
N VAL A 108 -2.68 2.26 -13.36
CA VAL A 108 -3.72 3.07 -13.99
C VAL A 108 -4.11 2.42 -15.30
N LYS A 109 -5.42 2.27 -15.49
CA LYS A 109 -6.02 1.72 -16.69
C LYS A 109 -6.89 2.77 -17.34
N ALA A 110 -6.51 3.16 -18.55
CA ALA A 110 -7.29 4.07 -19.37
C ALA A 110 -8.14 3.30 -20.36
N TYR A 111 -9.40 3.69 -20.49
CA TYR A 111 -10.34 3.22 -21.49
C TYR A 111 -10.60 4.35 -22.49
N TYR A 112 -10.66 4.01 -23.77
CA TYR A 112 -10.75 5.02 -24.83
C TYR A 112 -11.42 4.46 -26.09
N THR A 113 -11.81 5.36 -26.98
CA THR A 113 -12.27 5.04 -28.35
C THR A 113 -11.16 5.28 -29.37
N TYR A 114 -11.27 4.69 -30.55
CA TYR A 114 -10.41 5.01 -31.70
C TYR A 114 -11.13 5.88 -32.72
N ALA A 115 -10.41 6.81 -33.33
CA ALA A 115 -10.78 7.37 -34.62
C ALA A 115 -10.18 6.49 -35.72
N VAL A 116 -10.97 6.13 -36.73
CA VAL A 116 -10.53 5.33 -37.89
C VAL A 116 -10.08 6.26 -39.03
N ASN A 117 -8.95 5.94 -39.67
CA ASN A 117 -8.32 6.70 -40.78
C ASN A 117 -7.87 8.15 -40.45
N PRO A 118 -6.65 8.34 -39.91
CA PRO A 118 -5.72 7.31 -39.43
C PRO A 118 -6.18 6.76 -38.08
N THR A 119 -5.81 5.51 -37.77
CA THR A 119 -6.06 4.91 -36.45
C THR A 119 -5.30 5.66 -35.38
N ARG A 120 -6.03 6.21 -34.40
CA ARG A 120 -5.50 7.05 -33.31
C ARG A 120 -6.49 7.08 -32.15
N PHE A 121 -6.09 7.60 -30.99
CA PHE A 121 -7.04 7.88 -29.91
C PHE A 121 -8.13 8.85 -30.40
N GLY A 122 -9.40 8.48 -30.17
CA GLY A 122 -10.56 9.30 -30.46
C GLY A 122 -10.98 10.12 -29.23
N SER A 123 -11.27 9.44 -28.12
CA SER A 123 -11.61 10.05 -26.85
C SER A 123 -11.26 9.15 -25.67
N CYS A 124 -11.02 9.74 -24.50
CA CYS A 124 -10.99 9.00 -23.23
C CYS A 124 -12.43 8.76 -22.77
N THR A 125 -12.75 7.53 -22.38
CA THR A 125 -14.08 7.17 -21.87
C THR A 125 -14.09 6.98 -20.36
N ASN A 126 -13.00 6.45 -19.80
CA ASN A 126 -12.87 6.27 -18.36
C ASN A 126 -11.39 6.08 -17.97
N VAL A 127 -11.06 6.39 -16.73
CA VAL A 127 -9.77 6.09 -16.11
C VAL A 127 -10.04 5.47 -14.75
N VAL A 128 -9.40 4.32 -14.50
CA VAL A 128 -9.46 3.63 -13.21
C VAL A 128 -8.04 3.38 -12.74
N SER A 129 -7.77 3.69 -11.48
CA SER A 129 -6.52 3.38 -10.81
C SER A 129 -6.74 2.46 -9.61
N TYR A 130 -5.80 1.58 -9.35
CA TYR A 130 -5.89 0.56 -8.30
C TYR A 130 -4.50 0.09 -7.86
N ILE A 131 -4.39 -0.36 -6.62
CA ILE A 131 -3.18 -1.01 -6.11
C ILE A 131 -3.28 -2.53 -6.31
N SER A 132 -2.18 -3.15 -6.70
CA SER A 132 -1.98 -4.59 -6.79
C SER A 132 -0.60 -4.98 -6.27
N GLY A 133 -0.49 -6.18 -5.69
CA GLY A 133 0.75 -6.66 -5.08
C GLY A 133 1.06 -6.10 -3.69
N ARG A 134 0.17 -5.29 -3.10
CA ARG A 134 0.25 -4.79 -1.73
C ARG A 134 -1.06 -5.07 -0.98
N PRO A 135 -1.21 -6.25 -0.35
CA PRO A 135 -2.49 -6.64 0.24
C PRO A 135 -2.86 -5.82 1.48
N PHE A 136 -1.92 -5.08 2.07
CA PHE A 136 -2.13 -4.22 3.25
C PHE A 136 -2.41 -2.75 2.88
N ALA A 137 -2.44 -2.42 1.58
CA ALA A 137 -2.63 -1.08 1.10
C ALA A 137 -3.88 -0.99 0.25
N ASP A 138 -4.64 0.09 0.44
CA ASP A 138 -5.81 0.41 -0.36
C ASP A 138 -5.56 1.72 -1.13
N TRP A 139 -6.17 1.85 -2.31
CA TRP A 139 -6.13 3.06 -3.11
C TRP A 139 -7.53 3.46 -3.53
N THR A 140 -7.93 4.66 -3.10
CA THR A 140 -9.21 5.25 -3.48
C THR A 140 -8.96 6.39 -4.47
N GLN A 141 -9.29 6.15 -5.74
CA GLN A 141 -9.32 7.21 -6.75
C GLN A 141 -10.48 8.19 -6.47
N THR A 142 -10.19 9.48 -6.43
CA THR A 142 -11.18 10.53 -6.16
C THR A 142 -11.54 11.33 -7.39
N SER A 143 -10.63 11.46 -8.35
CA SER A 143 -10.89 12.14 -9.61
C SER A 143 -10.07 11.58 -10.76
N TYR A 144 -10.51 11.86 -11.97
CA TYR A 144 -9.70 11.67 -13.17
C TYR A 144 -10.11 12.65 -14.27
N ASN A 145 -9.19 12.88 -15.19
CA ASN A 145 -9.42 13.57 -16.45
C ASN A 145 -8.51 12.97 -17.54
N GLY A 146 -9.06 12.73 -18.72
CA GLY A 146 -8.34 12.20 -19.87
C GLY A 146 -8.50 13.09 -21.09
N ILE A 147 -7.38 13.52 -21.69
CA ILE A 147 -7.37 14.39 -22.86
C ILE A 147 -6.53 13.73 -23.96
N VAL A 148 -7.07 13.71 -25.16
CA VAL A 148 -6.34 13.29 -26.35
C VAL A 148 -5.54 14.47 -26.88
N ILE A 149 -4.23 14.30 -26.99
CA ILE A 149 -3.28 15.33 -27.46
C ILE A 149 -2.48 14.82 -28.66
N ASP A 150 -1.53 15.62 -29.16
CA ASP A 150 -0.63 15.26 -30.26
C ASP A 150 -1.32 14.71 -31.52
N SER A 151 -2.46 15.31 -31.87
CA SER A 151 -3.29 14.92 -33.01
C SER A 151 -3.85 13.49 -32.94
N GLY A 152 -4.02 12.96 -31.71
CA GLY A 152 -4.56 11.63 -31.45
C GLY A 152 -3.52 10.56 -31.10
N ARG A 153 -2.23 10.92 -31.07
CA ARG A 153 -1.14 9.96 -30.82
C ARG A 153 -0.90 9.68 -29.34
N THR A 154 -1.35 10.58 -28.47
CA THR A 154 -1.12 10.48 -27.03
C THR A 154 -2.43 10.71 -26.30
N LEU A 155 -2.71 9.86 -25.31
CA LEU A 155 -3.77 10.06 -24.33
C LEU A 155 -3.12 10.45 -23.00
N ALA A 156 -3.26 11.72 -22.64
CA ALA A 156 -2.79 12.30 -21.39
C ALA A 156 -3.85 12.12 -20.31
N VAL A 157 -3.44 11.55 -19.17
CA VAL A 157 -4.34 11.18 -18.07
C VAL A 157 -3.83 11.81 -16.78
N ASN A 158 -4.68 12.62 -16.16
CA ASN A 158 -4.51 13.11 -14.81
C ASN A 158 -5.50 12.37 -13.89
N PHE A 159 -5.06 11.96 -12.72
CA PHE A 159 -5.93 11.30 -11.75
C PHE A 159 -5.42 11.54 -10.34
N SER A 160 -6.35 11.55 -9.39
CA SER A 160 -6.03 11.82 -7.99
C SER A 160 -6.63 10.76 -7.08
N GLY A 161 -6.05 10.60 -5.90
CA GLY A 161 -6.56 9.68 -4.92
C GLY A 161 -5.80 9.71 -3.60
N PHE A 162 -6.23 8.83 -2.71
CA PHE A 162 -5.61 8.61 -1.40
C PHE A 162 -5.18 7.15 -1.29
N GLN A 163 -4.03 6.94 -0.67
CA GLN A 163 -3.58 5.62 -0.27
C GLN A 163 -3.77 5.46 1.24
N ASP A 164 -4.35 4.34 1.65
CA ASP A 164 -4.47 3.98 3.06
C ASP A 164 -3.65 2.71 3.33
N LEU A 165 -2.97 2.67 4.47
CA LEU A 165 -2.23 1.49 4.93
C LEU A 165 -2.89 0.90 6.18
N TYR A 166 -2.98 -0.43 6.21
CA TYR A 166 -3.61 -1.17 7.30
C TYR A 166 -2.55 -2.06 7.97
N LEU A 167 -2.22 -1.75 9.22
CA LEU A 167 -1.16 -2.42 9.97
C LEU A 167 -1.71 -3.04 11.25
N LEU A 168 -1.32 -4.29 11.53
CA LEU A 168 -1.56 -4.92 12.82
C LEU A 168 -0.31 -4.72 13.69
N THR A 169 -0.43 -3.87 14.71
CA THR A 169 0.67 -3.41 15.57
C THR A 169 0.50 -3.92 17.00
N PRO A 170 1.49 -3.74 17.91
CA PRO A 170 1.29 -4.01 19.33
C PRO A 170 0.18 -3.16 19.97
N LEU A 171 -0.19 -2.06 19.31
CA LEU A 171 -1.20 -1.10 19.75
C LEU A 171 -2.58 -1.42 19.17
N GLY A 172 -2.72 -2.52 18.43
CA GLY A 172 -3.94 -2.90 17.74
C GLY A 172 -3.86 -2.71 16.23
N LEU A 173 -5.03 -2.81 15.58
CA LEU A 173 -5.18 -2.61 14.15
C LEU A 173 -5.31 -1.13 13.83
N VAL A 174 -4.41 -0.62 12.99
CA VAL A 174 -4.28 0.81 12.72
C VAL A 174 -4.43 1.08 11.24
N LYS A 175 -5.29 2.04 10.91
CA LYS A 175 -5.38 2.66 9.59
C LYS A 175 -4.52 3.92 9.58
N ILE A 176 -3.61 4.01 8.62
CA ILE A 176 -2.76 5.17 8.42
C ILE A 176 -3.18 5.80 7.09
N ASN A 177 -3.82 6.97 7.18
CA ASN A 177 -4.15 7.75 6.00
C ASN A 177 -2.86 8.34 5.45
N THR A 178 -2.57 8.09 4.18
CA THR A 178 -1.47 8.75 3.51
C THR A 178 -1.98 9.91 2.64
N ILE A 179 -1.00 10.63 2.09
CA ILE A 179 -1.13 11.91 1.43
C ILE A 179 -1.99 11.79 0.16
N HIS A 180 -2.82 12.80 -0.10
CA HIS A 180 -3.49 12.95 -1.39
C HIS A 180 -2.44 13.09 -2.49
N ALA A 181 -2.50 12.24 -3.52
CA ALA A 181 -1.58 12.33 -4.64
C ALA A 181 -2.33 12.72 -5.91
N ASP A 182 -1.81 13.75 -6.59
CA ASP A 182 -2.19 14.13 -7.95
C ASP A 182 -1.15 13.58 -8.92
N LEU A 183 -1.59 12.71 -9.83
CA LEU A 183 -0.71 11.92 -10.69
C LEU A 183 -1.01 12.16 -12.16
N TYR A 184 0.05 12.13 -12.96
CA TYR A 184 0.01 12.27 -14.40
C TYR A 184 0.61 11.05 -15.09
N THR A 185 0.00 10.62 -16.19
CA THR A 185 0.64 9.69 -17.10
C THR A 185 0.16 9.85 -18.53
N GLU A 186 0.99 9.38 -19.46
CA GLU A 186 0.67 9.32 -20.88
C GLU A 186 0.59 7.87 -21.35
N PHE A 187 -0.40 7.64 -22.21
CA PHE A 187 -0.56 6.44 -23.00
C PHE A 187 -0.26 6.79 -24.45
N TYR A 188 0.61 6.02 -25.09
CA TYR A 188 0.99 6.24 -26.48
C TYR A 188 0.25 5.28 -27.38
N TYR A 189 -0.15 5.80 -28.53
CA TYR A 189 -0.67 4.97 -29.60
C TYR A 189 0.43 4.03 -30.07
N THR A 190 0.24 2.74 -29.84
CA THR A 190 1.05 1.69 -30.44
C THR A 190 0.46 1.40 -31.81
N GLY A 191 1.12 1.89 -32.87
CA GLY A 191 0.78 1.52 -34.24
C GLY A 191 0.79 0.00 -34.42
N ILE A 192 -0.19 -0.50 -35.18
CA ILE A 192 -0.20 -1.87 -35.70
C ILE A 192 0.84 -1.96 -36.83
#